data_AF-V4PRC2-F1
#
_entry.id   AF-V4PRC2-F1
#
_cell.length_a   1.000
_cell.length_b   1.000
_cell.length_c   1.000
_cell.angle_alpha   90.00
_cell.angle_beta   90.00
_cell.angle_gamma   90.00
#
_symmetry.space_group_name_H-M   'P 1'
#
loop_
_entity.id
_entity.type
_entity.pdbx_description
1 polymer ?
#
loop_
_entity_poly.entity_id
_entity_poly.type
_entity_poly.pdbx_seq_one_letter_code
_entity_poly.pdbx_strand_id
1 'polypeptide(L)'
;MRPALFLIPLFLLSACGPSEKPADVATAAEVEAASQLPQVTYVDSSEKAGSCRLEIGDEEAHKLAQRCVRLSPETKQLCDVDTSCKIIRTEIKRACDNLPINLQLPAECG
;
A
#
# COMPACT_ATOMS: atom_id res chain seq x y z
N MET A 1 58.86 3.12 -21.35
CA MET A 1 58.17 4.13 -22.18
C MET A 1 56.68 3.88 -22.07
N ARG A 2 55.92 4.82 -21.47
CA ARG A 2 54.45 4.80 -21.39
C ARG A 2 53.91 5.76 -22.46
N PRO A 3 52.76 5.46 -23.09
CA PRO A 3 51.83 6.49 -23.47
C PRO A 3 50.55 6.39 -22.64
N ALA A 4 50.07 7.57 -22.26
CA ALA A 4 48.90 7.82 -21.44
C ALA A 4 47.70 8.19 -22.33
N LEU A 5 46.52 8.22 -21.67
CA LEU A 5 45.31 9.00 -22.01
C LEU A 5 44.47 8.52 -23.20
N PHE A 6 43.20 8.21 -22.95
CA PHE A 6 42.12 9.18 -23.18
C PHE A 6 40.84 8.79 -22.41
N LEU A 7 40.43 9.70 -21.53
CA LEU A 7 39.10 9.85 -20.93
C LEU A 7 38.12 10.34 -22.01
N ILE A 8 36.86 9.85 -22.01
CA ILE A 8 35.65 10.65 -22.31
C ILE A 8 34.45 9.98 -21.58
N PRO A 9 33.75 10.68 -20.68
CA PRO A 9 32.40 10.34 -20.21
C PRO A 9 31.35 11.04 -21.10
N LEU A 10 30.34 10.32 -21.58
CA LEU A 10 29.21 10.93 -22.28
C LEU A 10 28.04 11.14 -21.30
N PHE A 11 27.97 12.35 -20.76
CA PHE A 11 26.76 12.95 -20.20
C PHE A 11 25.72 13.07 -21.33
N LEU A 12 24.52 12.54 -21.13
CA LEU A 12 23.34 12.94 -21.90
C LEU A 12 22.26 13.49 -20.97
N LEU A 13 21.95 14.76 -21.26
CA LEU A 13 20.93 15.65 -20.70
C LEU A 13 19.54 14.98 -20.70
N SER A 14 18.78 15.06 -19.61
CA SER A 14 17.81 16.15 -19.34
C SER A 14 16.93 16.52 -20.53
N ALA A 15 15.73 15.96 -20.58
CA ALA A 15 14.60 16.52 -21.32
C ALA A 15 13.35 16.53 -20.41
N CYS A 16 12.72 17.70 -20.33
CA CYS A 16 11.54 18.05 -19.57
C CYS A 16 10.37 18.27 -20.54
N GLY A 17 9.16 17.81 -20.17
CA GLY A 17 7.85 18.22 -20.72
C GLY A 17 7.36 17.44 -21.95
N PRO A 18 6.04 17.15 -22.05
CA PRO A 18 5.01 18.20 -22.09
C PRO A 18 3.92 18.11 -21.01
N SER A 19 3.52 19.28 -20.53
CA SER A 19 2.30 19.54 -19.74
C SER A 19 1.14 19.72 -20.70
N GLU A 20 0.20 18.77 -20.77
CA GLU A 20 -1.03 18.88 -21.55
C GLU A 20 -2.21 18.33 -20.74
N LYS A 21 -3.18 19.20 -20.47
CA LYS A 21 -4.51 18.83 -19.96
C LYS A 21 -5.46 18.75 -21.16
N PRO A 22 -6.27 17.69 -21.25
CA PRO A 22 -7.70 17.96 -21.42
C PRO A 22 -8.61 17.00 -20.65
N ALA A 23 -9.85 17.47 -20.47
CA ALA A 23 -10.97 16.77 -19.89
C ALA A 23 -11.66 15.84 -20.92
N ASP A 24 -12.35 14.84 -20.36
CA ASP A 24 -13.63 14.25 -20.78
C ASP A 24 -13.76 13.26 -21.97
N VAL A 25 -14.70 12.33 -21.71
CA VAL A 25 -15.50 11.41 -22.55
C VAL A 25 -14.94 10.18 -23.30
N ALA A 26 -15.42 9.03 -22.80
CA ALA A 26 -16.19 7.97 -23.48
C ALA A 26 -15.50 6.86 -24.32
N THR A 27 -15.53 5.67 -23.69
CA THR A 27 -16.23 4.44 -24.12
C THR A 27 -15.58 3.42 -25.07
N ALA A 28 -15.58 2.19 -24.53
CA ALA A 28 -15.81 0.86 -25.12
C ALA A 28 -14.71 0.13 -25.91
N ALA A 29 -14.24 -0.93 -25.23
CA ALA A 29 -14.07 -2.32 -25.69
C ALA A 29 -12.93 -2.64 -26.67
N GLU A 30 -12.24 -3.78 -26.63
CA GLU A 30 -11.99 -4.87 -25.67
C GLU A 30 -10.98 -5.74 -26.42
N VAL A 31 -9.79 -6.04 -25.85
CA VAL A 31 -8.98 -7.17 -26.34
C VAL A 31 -8.22 -7.82 -25.19
N GLU A 32 -8.71 -9.00 -24.83
CA GLU A 32 -7.99 -10.21 -24.48
C GLU A 32 -6.77 -10.17 -23.54
N ALA A 33 -6.98 -10.85 -22.40
CA ALA A 33 -6.05 -11.81 -21.83
C ALA A 33 -4.62 -11.31 -21.53
N ALA A 34 -4.52 -10.34 -20.63
CA ALA A 34 -3.32 -10.14 -19.83
C ALA A 34 -3.60 -10.64 -18.41
N SER A 35 -2.93 -11.74 -18.06
CA SER A 35 -2.57 -12.18 -16.71
C SER A 35 -3.19 -11.37 -15.57
N GLN A 36 -4.14 -11.98 -14.84
CA GLN A 36 -4.45 -11.56 -13.47
C GLN A 36 -3.23 -11.82 -12.58
N LEU A 37 -2.23 -10.93 -12.69
CA LEU A 37 -1.39 -10.59 -11.56
C LEU A 37 -2.35 -10.11 -10.45
N PRO A 38 -2.17 -10.54 -9.20
CA PRO A 38 -2.95 -9.98 -8.11
C PRO A 38 -2.79 -8.46 -8.19
N GLN A 39 -3.93 -7.78 -8.39
CA GLN A 39 -4.02 -6.34 -8.31
C GLN A 39 -3.67 -6.03 -6.86
N VAL A 40 -2.39 -5.80 -6.58
CA VAL A 40 -1.95 -5.21 -5.32
C VAL A 40 -2.61 -3.85 -5.31
N THR A 41 -3.75 -3.76 -4.63
CA THR A 41 -4.32 -2.49 -4.24
C THR A 41 -3.25 -1.80 -3.42
N TYR A 42 -2.46 -0.95 -4.07
CA TYR A 42 -1.66 0.04 -3.37
C TYR A 42 -2.67 0.92 -2.66
N VAL A 43 -2.90 0.64 -1.38
CA VAL A 43 -3.61 1.56 -0.51
C VAL A 43 -2.74 2.81 -0.51
N ASP A 44 -3.23 3.87 -1.13
CA ASP A 44 -2.54 5.15 -1.19
C ASP A 44 -2.21 5.55 0.25
N SER A 45 -0.94 5.37 0.63
CA SER A 45 -0.44 5.69 1.96
C SER A 45 -0.34 7.20 2.18
N SER A 46 -0.84 8.00 1.23
CA SER A 46 -0.91 9.45 1.32
C SER A 46 -1.92 9.93 2.37
N GLU A 47 -2.81 9.07 2.88
CA GLU A 47 -3.37 9.28 4.23
C GLU A 47 -2.34 8.91 5.29
N LYS A 48 -1.21 9.61 5.29
CA LYS A 48 -0.27 9.67 6.42
C LYS A 48 -0.88 10.56 7.51
N ALA A 49 -2.12 10.24 7.91
CA ALA A 49 -2.62 10.60 9.23
C ALA A 49 -1.64 9.99 10.24
N GLY A 50 -1.42 10.67 11.37
CA GLY A 50 -0.38 10.31 12.34
C GLY A 50 -0.39 8.83 12.74
N SER A 51 0.75 8.36 13.27
CA SER A 51 0.86 6.98 13.77
C SER A 51 -0.23 6.68 14.79
N CYS A 52 -0.76 5.46 14.79
CA CYS A 52 -1.76 5.03 15.76
C CYS A 52 -1.26 5.19 17.20
N ARG A 53 0.05 4.98 17.43
CA ARG A 53 0.71 5.29 18.69
C ARG A 53 0.51 6.74 19.18
N LEU A 54 0.55 7.71 18.27
CA LEU A 54 0.32 9.12 18.61
C LEU A 54 -1.17 9.43 18.82
N GLU A 55 -2.07 8.68 18.17
CA GLU A 55 -3.52 8.90 18.29
C GLU A 55 -4.10 8.32 19.58
N ILE A 56 -3.72 7.11 19.98
CA ILE A 56 -4.33 6.39 21.12
C ILE A 56 -3.33 5.95 22.20
N GLY A 57 -2.06 6.29 22.05
CA GLY A 57 -1.00 5.85 22.97
C GLY A 57 -0.39 4.51 22.60
N ASP A 58 0.81 4.24 23.13
CA ASP A 58 1.64 3.09 22.75
C ASP A 58 0.98 1.74 23.10
N GLU A 59 0.47 1.60 24.32
CA GLU A 59 -0.14 0.36 24.80
C GLU A 59 -1.37 -0.04 23.96
N GLU A 60 -2.29 0.89 23.77
CA GLU A 60 -3.53 0.63 23.02
C GLU A 60 -3.25 0.44 21.52
N ALA A 61 -2.30 1.19 20.95
CA ALA A 61 -1.86 0.98 19.57
C ALA A 61 -1.26 -0.42 19.38
N HIS A 62 -0.43 -0.89 20.32
CA HIS A 62 0.11 -2.25 20.27
C HIS A 62 -0.97 -3.33 20.36
N LYS A 63 -1.95 -3.18 21.26
CA LYS A 63 -3.09 -4.11 21.35
C LYS A 63 -3.87 -4.17 20.03
N LEU A 64 -4.13 -3.00 19.44
CA LEU A 64 -4.85 -2.89 18.17
C LEU A 64 -4.06 -3.51 17.00
N ALA A 65 -2.76 -3.22 16.90
CA ALA A 65 -1.88 -3.77 15.87
C ALA A 65 -1.76 -5.30 16.00
N GLN A 66 -1.60 -5.84 17.21
CA GLN A 66 -1.56 -7.29 17.44
C GLN A 66 -2.86 -7.99 17.04
N ARG A 67 -4.01 -7.39 17.36
CA ARG A 67 -5.32 -7.86 16.90
C ARG A 67 -5.39 -7.91 15.37
N CYS A 68 -4.93 -6.85 14.70
CA CYS A 68 -4.85 -6.78 13.24
C CYS A 68 -3.96 -7.90 12.67
N VAL A 69 -2.77 -8.13 13.21
CA VAL A 69 -1.87 -9.20 12.72
C VAL A 69 -2.51 -10.58 12.80
N ARG A 70 -3.28 -10.87 13.87
CA ARG A 70 -3.98 -12.15 14.02
C ARG A 70 -5.04 -12.38 12.93
N LEU A 71 -5.70 -11.32 12.47
CA LEU A 71 -6.78 -11.38 11.50
C LEU A 71 -6.30 -11.22 10.05
N SER A 72 -5.19 -10.51 9.85
CA SER A 72 -4.64 -10.18 8.53
C SER A 72 -3.22 -10.73 8.30
N PRO A 73 -2.97 -12.06 8.36
CA PRO A 73 -1.62 -12.60 8.16
C PRO A 73 -0.98 -12.21 6.81
N GLU A 74 -1.80 -12.13 5.77
CA GLU A 74 -1.36 -11.80 4.40
C GLU A 74 -0.99 -10.32 4.24
N THR A 75 -1.71 -9.42 4.93
CA THR A 75 -1.51 -7.97 4.84
C THR A 75 -0.89 -7.37 6.12
N LYS A 76 -0.14 -8.17 6.89
CA LYS A 76 0.42 -7.80 8.20
C LYS A 76 1.23 -6.50 8.23
N GLN A 77 1.79 -6.08 7.09
CA GLN A 77 2.55 -4.82 6.97
C GLN A 77 1.70 -3.57 7.27
N LEU A 78 0.37 -3.67 7.11
CA LEU A 78 -0.58 -2.60 7.45
C LEU A 78 -0.93 -2.57 8.95
N CYS A 79 -0.52 -3.59 9.71
CA CYS A 79 -0.82 -3.77 11.13
C CYS A 79 0.36 -3.31 12.01
N ASP A 80 0.81 -2.07 11.84
CA ASP A 80 1.94 -1.51 12.57
C ASP A 80 1.53 -0.25 13.35
N VAL A 81 2.10 -0.03 14.53
CA VAL A 81 1.75 1.11 15.40
C VAL A 81 2.09 2.48 14.80
N ASP A 82 3.02 2.52 13.84
CA ASP A 82 3.37 3.71 13.07
C ASP A 82 2.44 3.98 11.89
N THR A 83 1.57 3.01 11.56
CA THR A 83 0.44 3.20 10.63
C THR A 83 -0.72 3.89 11.35
N SER A 84 -1.56 4.65 10.64
CA SER A 84 -2.70 5.34 11.25
C SER A 84 -3.71 4.35 11.84
N CYS A 85 -4.37 4.70 12.95
CA CYS A 85 -5.36 3.78 13.53
C CYS A 85 -6.53 3.51 12.57
N LYS A 86 -6.84 4.46 11.67
CA LYS A 86 -7.86 4.27 10.63
C LYS A 86 -7.51 3.09 9.73
N ILE A 87 -6.28 3.00 9.22
CA ILE A 87 -5.86 1.90 8.35
C ILE A 87 -5.90 0.57 9.11
N ILE A 88 -5.37 0.53 10.34
CA ILE A 88 -5.37 -0.70 11.15
C ILE A 88 -6.80 -1.19 11.42
N ARG A 89 -7.73 -0.28 11.78
CA ARG A 89 -9.15 -0.61 12.00
C ARG A 89 -9.84 -1.07 10.72
N THR A 90 -9.55 -0.44 9.59
CA THR A 90 -10.08 -0.86 8.28
C THR A 90 -9.59 -2.26 7.92
N GLU A 91 -8.32 -2.59 8.16
CA GLU A 91 -7.81 -3.94 7.90
C GLU A 91 -8.44 -4.99 8.81
N ILE A 92 -8.65 -4.69 10.09
CA ILE A 92 -9.41 -5.57 11.01
C ILE A 92 -10.81 -5.82 10.46
N LYS A 93 -11.51 -4.75 10.07
CA LYS A 93 -12.86 -4.87 9.50
C LYS A 93 -12.86 -5.72 8.22
N ARG A 94 -11.94 -5.42 7.28
CA ARG A 94 -11.81 -6.16 6.03
C ARG A 94 -11.57 -7.64 6.29
N ALA A 95 -10.68 -7.98 7.22
CA ALA A 95 -10.40 -9.38 7.55
C ALA A 95 -11.63 -10.09 8.15
N CYS A 96 -12.33 -9.43 9.08
CA CYS A 96 -13.57 -9.96 9.66
C CYS A 96 -14.68 -10.16 8.63
N ASP A 97 -14.83 -9.23 7.68
CA ASP A 97 -15.83 -9.30 6.61
C ASP A 97 -15.53 -10.44 5.59
N ASN A 98 -14.29 -10.91 5.51
CA ASN A 98 -13.85 -11.99 4.60
C ASN A 98 -13.74 -13.36 5.28
N LEU A 99 -14.23 -13.51 6.50
CA LEU A 99 -14.25 -14.82 7.16
C LEU A 99 -15.21 -15.79 6.45
N PRO A 100 -14.87 -17.09 6.39
CA PRO A 100 -15.75 -18.07 5.76
C PRO A 100 -17.10 -18.16 6.49
N ILE A 101 -18.19 -18.30 5.73
CA ILE A 101 -19.60 -18.25 6.20
C ILE A 101 -19.92 -19.28 7.31
N ASN A 102 -19.12 -20.34 7.45
CA ASN A 102 -19.32 -21.39 8.45
C ASN A 102 -18.30 -21.34 9.61
N LEU A 103 -17.57 -20.23 9.77
CA LEU A 103 -16.64 -20.03 10.88
C LEU A 103 -17.30 -19.22 11.99
N GLN A 104 -17.12 -19.64 13.24
CA GLN A 104 -17.43 -18.77 14.37
C GLN A 104 -16.54 -17.52 14.29
N LEU A 105 -17.16 -16.33 14.34
CA LEU A 105 -16.41 -15.08 14.34
C LEU A 105 -15.42 -15.08 15.52
N PRO A 106 -14.12 -14.86 15.29
CA PRO A 106 -13.15 -14.71 16.36
C PRO A 106 -13.60 -13.61 17.34
N ALA A 107 -13.26 -13.75 18.62
CA ALA A 107 -13.45 -12.67 19.60
C ALA A 107 -12.80 -11.35 19.14
N GLU A 108 -11.76 -11.47 18.33
CA GLU A 108 -11.06 -10.38 17.64
C GLU A 108 -11.91 -9.65 16.58
N CYS A 109 -13.15 -10.05 16.31
CA CYS A 109 -14.08 -9.30 15.45
C CYS A 109 -15.18 -8.56 16.24
N GLY A 110 -15.18 -8.69 17.58
CA GLY A 110 -16.10 -8.02 18.51
C GLY A 110 -15.47 -6.92 19.35
#